data_AF-A0A8D8QAC7-F1
#
_entry.id   AF-A0A8D8QAC7-F1
#
_cell.length_a   1.000
_cell.length_b   1.000
_cell.length_c   1.000
_cell.angle_alpha   90.00
_cell.angle_beta   90.00
_cell.angle_gamma   90.00
#
_symmetry.space_group_name_H-M   'P 1'
#
loop_
_entity.id
_entity.type
_entity.pdbx_description
1 polymer ?
#
loop_
_entity_poly.entity_id
_entity_poly.type
_entity_poly.pdbx_seq_one_letter_code
_entity_poly.pdbx_strand_id
1 'polypeptide(L)'
;MAPNSKSALLEEPKFDQPITAVYEEKITKPKVEQPIIWRNVIAISLFHLVALVTPFYCWSRCKYNTIFWGIMIGSLGGFGVTGGVHRLWAHRSYSAKWPLRLILLLCYSIAGQNSVLNWVRDHRVHHKFSETDADPHNSQRGFFF
;
A
#
# COMPACT_ATOMS: atom_id res chain seq x y z
N MET A 1 -42.64 -18.55 55.80
CA MET A 1 -42.25 -19.91 55.39
C MET A 1 -41.61 -19.81 54.03
N ALA A 2 -40.28 -19.88 53.95
CA ALA A 2 -39.54 -19.79 52.70
C ALA A 2 -39.16 -21.20 52.23
N PRO A 3 -39.42 -21.59 50.97
CA PRO A 3 -38.76 -22.74 50.37
C PRO A 3 -37.48 -22.30 49.64
N ASN A 4 -36.39 -22.93 50.04
CA ASN A 4 -35.08 -22.91 49.41
C ASN A 4 -35.01 -24.04 48.38
N SER A 5 -34.64 -23.76 47.12
CA SER A 5 -33.94 -24.76 46.31
C SER A 5 -33.08 -24.08 45.25
N LYS A 6 -31.79 -23.98 45.57
CA LYS A 6 -30.71 -23.80 44.60
C LYS A 6 -30.77 -24.92 43.55
N SER A 7 -31.36 -24.68 42.38
CA SER A 7 -31.25 -25.60 41.23
C SER A 7 -31.07 -24.91 39.88
N ALA A 8 -30.89 -23.58 39.85
CA ALA A 8 -30.42 -22.88 38.65
C ALA A 8 -28.91 -23.05 38.43
N LEU A 9 -28.38 -24.23 38.76
CA LEU A 9 -26.98 -24.58 38.54
C LEU A 9 -26.82 -25.06 37.09
N LEU A 10 -26.23 -24.18 36.29
CA LEU A 10 -25.30 -24.52 35.20
C LEU A 10 -25.82 -25.56 34.21
N GLU A 11 -26.53 -25.10 33.18
CA GLU A 11 -26.54 -25.86 31.92
C GLU A 11 -25.08 -26.01 31.49
N GLU A 12 -24.57 -27.25 31.48
CA GLU A 12 -23.21 -27.51 31.05
C GLU A 12 -23.05 -27.07 29.58
N PRO A 13 -21.95 -26.37 29.24
CA PRO A 13 -21.69 -26.03 27.85
C PRO A 13 -21.61 -27.33 27.05
N LYS A 14 -22.49 -27.49 26.06
CA LYS A 14 -22.50 -28.64 25.15
C LYS A 14 -21.15 -28.74 24.43
N PHE A 15 -20.26 -29.57 24.97
CA PHE A 15 -18.90 -29.82 24.47
C PHE A 15 -18.84 -30.86 23.34
N ASP A 16 -20.01 -31.31 22.85
CA ASP A 16 -20.13 -32.36 21.84
C ASP A 16 -19.92 -31.86 20.40
N GLN A 17 -19.79 -30.55 20.21
CA GLN A 17 -19.39 -29.99 18.93
C GLN A 17 -17.87 -30.17 18.80
N PRO A 18 -17.36 -30.84 17.74
CA PRO A 18 -15.94 -30.96 17.54
C PRO A 18 -15.36 -29.54 17.52
N ILE A 19 -14.33 -29.30 18.33
CA ILE A 19 -13.68 -28.00 18.50
C ILE A 19 -13.35 -27.35 17.14
N THR A 20 -13.08 -28.17 16.13
CA THR A 20 -12.88 -27.78 14.73
C THR A 20 -14.05 -27.00 14.13
N ALA A 21 -15.30 -27.38 14.40
CA ALA A 21 -16.50 -26.70 13.87
C ALA A 21 -16.68 -25.29 14.45
N VAL A 22 -16.37 -25.11 15.74
CA VAL A 22 -16.42 -23.80 16.42
C VAL A 22 -15.32 -22.85 15.90
N TYR A 23 -14.19 -23.40 15.46
CA TYR A 23 -13.13 -22.61 14.82
C TYR A 23 -13.41 -22.34 13.33
N GLU A 24 -13.97 -23.30 12.59
CA GLU A 24 -14.27 -23.15 11.16
C GLU A 24 -15.34 -22.09 10.90
N GLU A 25 -16.37 -22.00 11.74
CA GLU A 25 -17.46 -21.02 11.58
C GLU A 25 -16.97 -19.57 11.75
N LYS A 26 -15.87 -19.34 12.49
CA LYS A 26 -15.34 -17.99 12.78
C LYS A 26 -14.31 -17.44 11.78
N ILE A 27 -13.93 -18.18 10.74
CA ILE A 27 -12.94 -17.71 9.72
C ILE A 27 -13.60 -17.44 8.37
N THR A 28 -14.86 -17.01 8.35
CA THR A 28 -15.34 -16.19 7.22
C THR A 28 -15.00 -14.74 7.55
N LYS A 29 -13.73 -14.36 7.38
CA LYS A 29 -13.34 -12.94 7.48
C LYS A 29 -14.24 -12.16 6.52
N PRO A 30 -14.99 -11.15 6.99
CA PRO A 30 -15.79 -10.34 6.08
C PRO A 30 -14.84 -9.71 5.08
N LYS A 31 -15.12 -9.94 3.79
CA LYS A 31 -14.33 -9.36 2.70
C LYS A 31 -14.42 -7.83 2.85
N VAL A 32 -13.34 -7.20 3.29
CA VAL A 32 -13.31 -5.75 3.48
C VAL A 32 -13.41 -5.10 2.10
N GLU A 33 -14.61 -4.64 1.75
CA GLU A 33 -14.85 -3.84 0.56
C GLU A 33 -14.11 -2.50 0.70
N GLN A 34 -13.20 -2.24 -0.23
CA GLN A 34 -12.45 -0.98 -0.23
C GLN A 34 -13.31 0.09 -0.92
N PRO A 35 -13.60 1.22 -0.26
CA PRO A 35 -14.39 2.27 -0.88
C PRO A 35 -13.62 2.89 -2.05
N ILE A 36 -14.32 3.11 -3.16
CA ILE A 36 -13.73 3.76 -4.34
C ILE A 36 -13.55 5.25 -4.05
N ILE A 37 -12.30 5.70 -4.13
CA ILE A 37 -11.95 7.12 -3.98
C ILE A 37 -11.97 7.78 -5.37
N TRP A 38 -13.16 8.23 -5.81
CA TRP A 38 -13.37 8.78 -7.16
C TRP A 38 -12.43 9.94 -7.53
N ARG A 39 -12.03 10.77 -6.56
CA ARG A 39 -11.03 11.82 -6.78
C ARG A 39 -9.72 11.24 -7.32
N ASN A 40 -9.24 10.14 -6.75
CA ASN A 40 -8.00 9.50 -7.19
C ASN A 40 -8.21 8.82 -8.54
N VAL A 41 -9.35 8.16 -8.75
CA VAL A 41 -9.69 7.55 -10.05
C VAL A 41 -9.61 8.59 -11.16
N ILE A 42 -10.33 9.71 -11.03
CA ILE A 42 -10.35 10.78 -12.03
C ILE A 42 -8.94 11.36 -12.23
N ALA A 43 -8.23 11.69 -11.15
CA ALA A 43 -6.89 12.29 -11.25
C ALA A 43 -5.88 11.36 -11.94
N ILE A 44 -5.86 10.08 -11.58
CA ILE A 44 -4.95 9.08 -12.16
C ILE A 44 -5.33 8.82 -13.62
N SER A 45 -6.62 8.69 -13.93
CA SER A 45 -7.07 8.51 -15.32
C SER A 45 -6.65 9.68 -16.21
N LEU A 46 -6.85 10.92 -15.76
CA LEU A 46 -6.44 12.12 -16.50
C LEU A 46 -4.91 12.18 -16.68
N PHE A 47 -4.14 11.83 -15.64
CA PHE A 47 -2.68 11.78 -15.72
C PHE A 47 -2.20 10.80 -16.80
N HIS A 48 -2.79 9.60 -16.85
CA HIS A 48 -2.46 8.60 -17.87
C HIS A 48 -2.89 9.02 -19.28
N LEU A 49 -4.04 9.68 -19.42
CA LEU A 49 -4.47 10.22 -20.73
C LEU A 49 -3.47 11.26 -21.24
N VAL A 50 -3.00 12.18 -20.38
CA VAL A 50 -1.95 13.14 -20.75
C VAL A 50 -0.66 12.42 -21.13
N ALA A 51 -0.24 11.41 -20.36
CA ALA A 51 0.96 10.64 -20.64
C ALA A 51 0.88 9.88 -21.98
N LEU A 52 -0.29 9.35 -22.35
CA LEU A 52 -0.50 8.67 -23.63
C LEU A 52 -0.51 9.66 -24.81
N VAL A 53 -1.10 10.83 -24.62
CA VAL A 53 -1.23 11.84 -25.69
C VAL A 53 0.09 12.57 -25.96
N THR A 54 0.88 12.83 -24.92
CA THR A 54 2.10 13.65 -25.00
C THR A 54 3.11 13.17 -26.06
N PRO A 55 3.44 11.87 -26.18
CA PRO A 55 4.35 11.38 -27.22
C PRO A 55 3.91 11.72 -28.65
N PHE A 56 2.61 11.63 -28.97
CA PHE A 56 2.08 11.96 -30.29
C PHE A 56 2.27 13.45 -30.63
N TYR A 57 2.14 14.32 -29.64
CA TYR A 57 2.39 15.75 -29.80
C TYR A 57 3.89 16.07 -29.86
N CYS A 58 4.70 15.40 -29.03
CA CYS A 58 6.13 15.65 -28.91
C CYS A 58 6.97 15.06 -30.05
N TRP A 59 6.50 14.01 -30.72
CA TRP A 59 7.26 13.25 -31.73
C TRP A 59 7.98 14.13 -32.77
N SER A 60 7.34 15.19 -33.24
CA SER A 60 7.91 16.11 -34.24
C SER A 60 8.14 17.54 -33.72
N ARG A 61 7.74 17.84 -32.48
CA ARG A 61 7.69 19.23 -31.96
C ARG A 61 8.63 19.49 -30.79
N CYS A 62 9.04 18.46 -30.06
CA CYS A 62 9.85 18.62 -28.86
C CYS A 62 11.34 18.65 -29.22
N LYS A 63 12.08 19.63 -28.66
CA LYS A 63 13.53 19.71 -28.81
C LYS A 63 14.20 18.56 -28.06
N TYR A 64 15.34 18.09 -28.54
CA TYR A 64 16.12 17.05 -27.84
C TYR A 64 16.42 17.40 -26.39
N ASN A 65 16.66 18.68 -26.07
CA ASN A 65 16.86 19.13 -24.69
C ASN A 65 15.65 18.85 -23.79
N THR A 66 14.43 18.98 -24.29
CA THR A 66 13.20 18.69 -23.55
C THR A 66 13.07 17.19 -23.28
N ILE A 67 13.37 16.37 -24.28
CA ILE A 67 13.34 14.91 -24.15
C ILE A 67 14.39 14.45 -23.12
N PHE A 68 15.62 14.93 -23.26
CA PHE A 68 16.70 14.66 -22.32
C PHE A 68 16.34 15.09 -20.89
N TRP A 69 15.82 16.30 -20.72
CA TRP A 69 15.36 16.81 -19.43
C TRP A 69 14.30 15.90 -18.81
N GLY A 70 13.31 15.46 -19.58
CA GLY A 70 12.27 14.54 -19.12
C GLY A 70 12.83 13.21 -18.61
N ILE A 71 13.73 12.59 -19.38
CA ILE A 71 14.41 11.34 -18.99
C ILE A 71 15.25 11.55 -17.73
N MET A 72 15.98 12.66 -17.63
CA MET A 72 16.84 12.97 -16.49
C MET A 72 15.99 13.14 -15.22
N ILE A 73 14.92 13.92 -15.26
CA ILE A 73 14.02 14.15 -14.12
C ILE A 73 13.32 12.85 -13.71
N GLY A 74 12.84 12.05 -14.66
CA GLY A 74 12.27 10.73 -14.37
C GLY A 74 13.26 9.79 -13.68
N SER A 75 14.50 9.76 -14.16
CA SER A 75 15.58 8.97 -13.55
C SER A 75 15.90 9.43 -12.12
N LEU A 76 15.94 10.74 -11.87
CA LEU A 76 16.14 11.29 -10.53
C LEU A 76 14.99 10.90 -9.59
N GLY A 77 13.75 10.96 -10.07
CA GLY A 77 12.58 10.46 -9.35
C GLY A 77 12.72 8.98 -8.95
N GLY A 78 13.04 8.13 -9.91
CA GLY A 78 13.26 6.69 -9.67
C GLY A 78 14.40 6.41 -8.70
N PHE A 79 15.47 7.19 -8.74
CA PHE A 79 16.57 7.10 -7.78
C PHE A 79 16.14 7.49 -6.36
N GLY A 80 15.32 8.53 -6.20
CA GLY A 80 14.73 8.92 -4.92
C GLY A 80 13.83 7.83 -4.33
N VAL A 81 13.07 7.12 -5.16
CA VAL A 81 12.24 5.99 -4.74
C VAL A 81 13.11 4.82 -4.26
N THR A 82 14.01 4.36 -5.12
CA THR A 82 14.78 3.13 -4.90
C THR A 82 15.91 3.29 -3.88
N GLY A 83 16.74 4.33 -4.04
CA GLY A 83 17.83 4.64 -3.13
C GLY A 83 17.32 5.22 -1.82
N GLY A 84 16.31 6.10 -1.88
CA GLY A 84 15.74 6.80 -0.73
C GLY A 84 14.67 5.98 0.00
N VAL A 85 13.39 6.20 -0.32
CA VAL A 85 12.26 5.70 0.50
C VAL A 85 12.25 4.19 0.66
N HIS A 86 12.68 3.47 -0.35
CA HIS A 86 12.78 2.02 -0.30
C HIS A 86 13.97 1.54 0.56
N ARG A 87 15.21 1.74 0.10
CA ARG A 87 16.39 1.14 0.76
C ARG A 87 16.82 1.86 2.04
N LEU A 88 16.85 3.20 2.03
CA LEU A 88 17.31 3.98 3.18
C LEU A 88 16.26 4.02 4.29
N TRP A 89 15.03 4.46 3.97
CA TRP A 89 14.03 4.73 5.00
C TRP A 89 13.17 3.50 5.34
N ALA A 90 12.71 2.72 4.36
CA ALA A 90 11.87 1.55 4.64
C ALA A 90 12.69 0.35 5.16
N HIS A 91 13.73 -0.08 4.43
CA HIS A 91 14.53 -1.25 4.79
C HIS A 91 15.75 -0.96 5.67
N ARG A 92 16.17 0.30 5.83
CA ARG A 92 17.37 0.66 6.59
C ARG A 92 18.62 -0.11 6.16
N SER A 93 18.75 -0.39 4.87
CA SER A 93 19.85 -1.21 4.32
C SER A 93 21.22 -0.53 4.41
N TYR A 94 21.25 0.79 4.60
CA TYR A 94 22.47 1.57 4.78
C TYR A 94 22.19 2.84 5.60
N SER A 95 23.24 3.51 6.05
CA SER A 95 23.16 4.80 6.72
C SER A 95 23.72 5.91 5.83
N ALA A 96 22.96 6.99 5.67
CA ALA A 96 23.37 8.19 4.93
C ALA A 96 23.62 9.36 5.87
N LYS A 97 24.63 10.19 5.58
CA LYS A 97 24.79 11.51 6.21
C LYS A 97 23.75 12.49 5.69
N TRP A 98 23.54 13.59 6.43
CA TRP A 98 22.51 14.60 6.14
C TRP A 98 22.47 15.10 4.68
N PRO A 99 23.60 15.41 4.01
CA PRO A 99 23.56 15.89 2.63
C PRO A 99 22.92 14.89 1.66
N LEU A 100 23.29 13.61 1.76
CA LEU A 100 22.71 12.57 0.91
C LEU A 100 21.23 12.34 1.23
N ARG A 101 20.84 12.42 2.52
CA ARG A 101 19.41 12.33 2.90
C ARG A 101 18.59 13.44 2.25
N LEU A 102 19.12 14.67 2.21
CA LEU A 102 18.45 15.80 1.56
C LEU A 102 18.35 15.60 0.05
N ILE A 103 19.43 15.18 -0.61
CA ILE A 103 19.42 14.89 -2.06
C ILE A 103 18.36 13.82 -2.39
N LEU A 104 18.36 12.71 -1.66
CA LEU A 104 17.38 11.63 -1.87
C LEU A 104 15.95 12.08 -1.61
N LEU A 105 15.74 12.98 -0.64
CA LEU A 105 14.42 13.55 -0.36
C LEU A 105 13.94 14.42 -1.53
N LEU A 106 14.79 15.30 -2.06
CA LEU A 106 14.48 16.13 -3.22
C LEU A 106 14.20 15.29 -4.47
N CYS A 107 15.02 14.26 -4.71
CA CYS A 107 14.79 13.28 -5.77
C CYS A 107 13.44 12.57 -5.59
N TYR A 108 13.09 12.17 -4.36
CA TYR A 108 11.79 11.52 -4.11
C TYR A 108 10.60 12.46 -4.34
N SER A 109 10.73 13.74 -4.00
CA SER A 109 9.68 14.74 -4.26
C SER A 109 9.30 14.83 -5.74
N ILE A 110 10.25 14.57 -6.64
CA ILE A 110 10.02 14.54 -8.10
C ILE A 110 9.14 13.36 -8.50
N ALA A 111 9.21 12.23 -7.78
CA ALA A 111 8.50 11.01 -8.14
C ALA A 111 6.98 11.12 -8.02
N GLY A 112 6.47 12.15 -7.33
CA GLY A 112 5.02 12.37 -7.18
C GLY A 112 4.31 11.26 -6.39
N GLN A 113 5.05 10.49 -5.60
CA GLN A 113 4.51 9.47 -4.71
C GLN A 113 4.19 10.10 -3.35
N ASN A 114 3.31 9.47 -2.57
CA ASN A 114 2.85 9.91 -1.25
C ASN A 114 4.00 10.42 -0.34
N SER A 115 3.67 11.04 0.81
CA SER A 115 4.72 11.44 1.76
C SER A 115 5.63 10.27 2.14
N VAL A 116 6.91 10.55 2.42
CA VAL A 116 7.92 9.55 2.82
C VAL A 116 7.40 8.66 3.95
N LEU A 117 6.71 9.25 4.93
CA LEU A 117 6.16 8.52 6.07
C LEU A 117 5.09 7.52 5.65
N ASN A 118 4.13 7.94 4.80
CA ASN A 118 3.08 7.06 4.32
C ASN A 118 3.65 5.93 3.47
N TRP A 119 4.55 6.25 2.54
CA TRP A 119 5.18 5.25 1.69
C TRP A 119 5.96 4.22 2.50
N VAL A 120 6.78 4.67 3.46
CA VAL A 120 7.57 3.77 4.33
C VAL A 120 6.67 2.90 5.22
N ARG A 121 5.57 3.46 5.75
CA ARG A 121 4.58 2.70 6.52
C ARG A 121 3.99 1.60 5.64
N ASP A 122 3.44 1.96 4.49
CA ASP A 122 2.72 1.03 3.61
C ASP A 122 3.65 -0.06 3.09
N HIS A 123 4.88 0.30 2.69
CA HIS A 123 5.90 -0.65 2.25
C HIS A 123 6.29 -1.67 3.34
N ARG A 124 6.42 -1.24 4.59
CA ARG A 124 6.71 -2.15 5.71
C ARG A 124 5.52 -3.05 6.04
N VAL A 125 4.29 -2.54 5.93
CA VAL A 125 3.08 -3.33 6.10
C VAL A 125 2.99 -4.39 5.01
N HIS A 126 3.21 -4.01 3.75
CA HIS A 126 3.28 -4.92 2.60
C HIS A 126 4.28 -6.07 2.85
N HIS A 127 5.52 -5.77 3.22
CA HIS A 127 6.49 -6.83 3.50
C HIS A 127 6.13 -7.71 4.71
N LYS A 128 5.52 -7.14 5.75
CA LYS A 128 5.19 -7.89 6.97
C LYS A 128 3.96 -8.78 6.80
N PHE A 129 3.00 -8.35 5.99
CA PHE A 129 1.69 -8.96 5.87
C PHE A 129 1.33 -9.31 4.42
N SER A 130 2.35 -9.52 3.58
CA SER A 130 2.20 -9.84 2.15
C SER A 130 1.15 -10.93 1.94
N GLU A 131 0.33 -10.76 0.91
CA GLU A 131 -0.71 -11.72 0.54
C GLU A 131 -1.78 -11.95 1.64
N THR A 132 -2.01 -10.96 2.49
CA THR A 132 -3.12 -10.94 3.45
C THR A 132 -3.98 -9.69 3.27
N ASP A 133 -5.16 -9.65 3.90
CA ASP A 133 -6.03 -8.46 3.89
C ASP A 133 -5.40 -7.20 4.50
N ALA A 134 -4.30 -7.34 5.25
CA ALA A 134 -3.56 -6.20 5.80
C ALA A 134 -2.53 -5.62 4.82
N ASP A 135 -2.24 -6.30 3.71
CA ASP A 135 -1.35 -5.80 2.66
C ASP A 135 -2.05 -4.71 1.82
N PRO A 136 -1.53 -3.46 1.78
CA PRO A 136 -2.12 -2.39 0.98
C PRO A 136 -2.18 -2.68 -0.52
N HIS A 137 -1.37 -3.61 -1.03
CA HIS A 137 -1.31 -4.00 -2.44
C HIS A 137 -1.42 -5.53 -2.62
N ASN A 138 -2.27 -6.17 -1.81
CA ASN A 138 -2.47 -7.62 -1.79
C ASN A 138 -2.72 -8.21 -3.21
N SER A 139 -1.76 -8.99 -3.71
CA SER A 139 -1.82 -9.53 -5.08
C SER A 139 -2.90 -10.60 -5.26
N GLN A 140 -3.39 -11.22 -4.17
CA GLN A 140 -4.52 -12.16 -4.21
C GLN A 140 -5.84 -11.52 -4.64
N ARG A 141 -5.93 -10.18 -4.61
CA ARG A 141 -7.12 -9.45 -5.09
C ARG A 141 -7.13 -9.22 -6.60
N GLY A 142 -6.09 -9.66 -7.31
CA GLY A 142 -5.97 -9.65 -8.77
C GLY A 142 -5.07 -8.54 -9.31
N PHE A 143 -4.74 -8.63 -10.59
CA PHE A 143 -3.76 -7.74 -11.27
C PHE A 143 -4.08 -6.24 -11.19
N PHE A 144 -5.36 -5.88 -11.11
CA PHE A 144 -5.82 -4.48 -11.11
C PHE A 144 -6.06 -3.90 -9.70
N PHE A 145 -5.81 -4.67 -8.64
CA PHE A 145 -5.88 -4.21 -7.25
C PHE A 145 -4.57 -3.53 -6.84
#